data_AF-A0AAD9VK09-F1
#
_entry.id   AF-A0AAD9VK09-F1
#
_cell.length_a   1.000
_cell.length_b   1.000
_cell.length_c   1.000
_cell.angle_alpha   90.00
_cell.angle_beta   90.00
_cell.angle_gamma   90.00
#
_symmetry.space_group_name_H-M   'P 1'
#
loop_
_entity.id
_entity.type
_entity.pdbx_description
1 polymer ?
#
loop_
_entity_poly.entity_id
_entity_poly.type
_entity_poly.pdbx_seq_one_letter_code
_entity_poly.pdbx_strand_id
1 'polypeptide(L)'
;MEKKVIEKTKYPERELQTIKRILSRFKYDFKQKWAAAGRKEDRFLKINELWLSISIKLGIQTPKKESRQIKKFCDLSERSKWRKTNDLRVQVPLEELTYAVHMSQRAAGHADVSNIIKDMTETTPTRASKFKKVISSAKKENLIKKHTIRGIGNFRGG
;
A
#
# COMPACT_ATOMS: atom_id res chain seq x y z
N MET A 1 22.98 -32.83 2.93
CA MET A 1 23.52 -31.64 3.64
C MET A 1 22.38 -30.73 4.09
N GLU A 2 21.55 -30.22 3.16
CA GLU A 2 20.44 -29.29 3.47
C GLU A 2 19.46 -29.79 4.53
N LYS A 3 18.89 -31.00 4.38
CA LYS A 3 17.96 -31.59 5.38
C LYS A 3 18.59 -31.70 6.78
N LYS A 4 19.83 -32.20 6.86
CA LYS A 4 20.58 -32.34 8.13
C LYS A 4 20.90 -30.99 8.79
N VAL A 5 21.13 -29.94 8.01
CA VAL A 5 21.37 -28.59 8.53
C VAL A 5 20.06 -27.98 9.06
N ILE A 6 18.96 -28.16 8.33
CA ILE A 6 17.63 -27.67 8.72
C ILE A 6 17.15 -28.37 10.01
N GLU A 7 17.30 -29.70 10.10
CA GLU A 7 16.95 -30.50 11.29
C GLU A 7 17.75 -30.08 12.53
N LYS A 8 19.05 -29.81 12.38
CA LYS A 8 19.92 -29.41 13.51
C LYS A 8 19.73 -27.96 13.97
N THR A 9 19.31 -27.06 13.08
CA THR A 9 19.25 -25.62 13.37
C THR A 9 17.89 -25.12 13.83
N LYS A 10 16.84 -25.97 13.82
CA LYS A 10 15.45 -25.62 14.20
C LYS A 10 14.99 -24.28 13.60
N TYR A 11 15.36 -24.03 12.34
CA TYR A 11 15.16 -22.75 11.68
C TYR A 11 13.68 -22.55 11.28
N PRO A 12 13.12 -21.33 11.37
CA PRO A 12 11.72 -21.09 11.03
C PRO A 12 11.40 -21.42 9.57
N GLU A 13 10.30 -22.17 9.36
CA GLU A 13 9.82 -22.68 8.05
C GLU A 13 9.76 -21.60 6.97
N ARG A 14 9.38 -20.38 7.38
CA ARG A 14 9.20 -19.21 6.50
C ARG A 14 10.48 -18.73 5.81
N GLU A 15 11.64 -19.16 6.29
CA GLU A 15 12.94 -18.72 5.78
C GLU A 15 13.79 -19.87 5.20
N LEU A 16 13.22 -21.08 5.08
CA LEU A 16 13.87 -22.25 4.51
C LEU A 16 14.40 -22.00 3.09
N GLN A 17 13.71 -21.16 2.31
CA GLN A 17 14.12 -20.85 0.95
C GLN A 17 15.42 -20.03 0.91
N THR A 18 15.65 -19.17 1.89
CA THR A 18 16.88 -18.37 2.02
C THR A 18 18.07 -19.28 2.36
N ILE A 19 17.89 -20.20 3.31
CA ILE A 19 18.93 -21.20 3.63
C ILE A 19 19.24 -22.08 2.42
N LYS A 20 18.22 -22.58 1.73
CA LYS A 20 18.41 -23.40 0.52
C LYS A 20 19.25 -22.67 -0.53
N ARG A 21 19.01 -21.36 -0.74
CA ARG A 21 19.80 -20.53 -1.68
C ARG A 21 21.25 -20.39 -1.23
N ILE A 22 21.48 -20.10 0.06
CA ILE A 22 22.85 -19.96 0.61
C ILE A 22 23.62 -21.28 0.50
N LEU A 23 23.00 -22.40 0.90
CA LEU A 23 23.61 -23.73 0.83
C LEU A 23 23.86 -24.16 -0.63
N SER A 24 22.94 -23.84 -1.54
CA SER A 24 23.13 -24.09 -2.98
C SER A 24 24.34 -23.33 -3.52
N ARG A 25 24.50 -22.05 -3.12
CA ARG A 25 25.66 -21.25 -3.52
C ARG A 25 26.95 -21.82 -2.94
N PHE A 26 26.97 -22.13 -1.66
CA PHE A 26 28.13 -22.75 -1.00
C PHE A 26 28.53 -24.06 -1.67
N LYS A 27 27.56 -24.93 -2.00
CA LYS A 27 27.80 -26.19 -2.70
C LYS A 27 28.40 -25.96 -4.10
N TYR A 28 27.95 -24.94 -4.80
CA TYR A 28 28.52 -24.57 -6.10
C TYR A 28 29.97 -24.10 -5.95
N ASP A 29 30.23 -23.18 -5.01
CA ASP A 29 31.57 -22.65 -4.75
C ASP A 29 32.54 -23.76 -4.30
N PHE A 30 32.06 -24.69 -3.47
CA PHE A 30 32.80 -25.88 -3.07
C PHE A 30 33.22 -26.73 -4.28
N LYS A 31 32.29 -27.02 -5.20
CA LYS A 31 32.60 -27.81 -6.41
C LYS A 31 33.65 -27.13 -7.29
N GLN A 32 33.55 -25.82 -7.47
CA GLN A 32 34.51 -25.06 -8.27
C GLN A 32 35.91 -25.08 -7.63
N LYS A 33 35.98 -24.84 -6.32
CA LYS A 33 37.25 -24.87 -5.56
C LYS A 33 37.85 -26.26 -5.48
N TRP A 34 37.02 -27.30 -5.38
CA TRP A 34 37.45 -28.70 -5.44
C TRP A 34 38.06 -29.06 -6.80
N ALA A 35 37.42 -28.62 -7.88
CA ALA A 35 37.94 -28.81 -9.24
C ALA A 35 39.25 -28.03 -9.44
N ALA A 36 39.35 -26.78 -8.97
CA ALA A 36 40.56 -25.96 -9.06
C ALA A 36 41.74 -26.54 -8.27
N ALA A 37 41.47 -27.23 -7.15
CA ALA A 37 42.49 -27.97 -6.40
C ALA A 37 42.91 -29.30 -7.07
N GLY A 38 42.36 -29.62 -8.25
CA GLY A 38 42.61 -30.88 -8.95
C GLY A 38 42.02 -32.09 -8.24
N ARG A 39 40.97 -31.90 -7.42
CA ARG A 39 40.32 -32.94 -6.63
C ARG A 39 41.26 -33.68 -5.66
N LYS A 40 42.32 -33.02 -5.21
CA LYS A 40 43.24 -33.53 -4.19
C LYS A 40 42.96 -32.83 -2.87
N GLU A 41 42.75 -33.63 -1.82
CA GLU A 41 42.32 -33.16 -0.50
C GLU A 41 43.35 -32.23 0.15
N ASP A 42 44.60 -32.65 0.26
CA ASP A 42 45.67 -31.85 0.88
C ASP A 42 45.84 -30.49 0.20
N ARG A 43 45.77 -30.48 -1.13
CA ARG A 43 45.87 -29.27 -1.94
C ARG A 43 44.65 -28.37 -1.75
N PHE A 44 43.45 -28.95 -1.62
CA PHE A 44 42.23 -28.19 -1.40
C PHE A 44 42.23 -27.50 -0.04
N LEU A 45 42.59 -28.22 1.03
CA LEU A 45 42.65 -27.69 2.39
C LEU A 45 43.67 -26.56 2.50
N LYS A 46 44.86 -26.74 1.94
CA LYS A 46 45.93 -25.73 1.98
C LYS A 46 45.60 -24.47 1.19
N ILE A 47 44.95 -24.59 0.02
CA ILE A 47 44.63 -23.43 -0.83
C ILE A 47 43.40 -22.68 -0.32
N ASN A 48 42.42 -23.38 0.25
CA ASN A 48 41.13 -22.79 0.64
C ASN A 48 40.97 -22.63 2.15
N GLU A 49 42.04 -22.74 2.93
CA GLU A 49 42.02 -22.61 4.40
C GLU A 49 41.27 -21.35 4.86
N LEU A 50 41.64 -20.19 4.31
CA LEU A 50 40.97 -18.92 4.61
C LEU A 50 39.49 -18.90 4.21
N TRP A 51 39.09 -19.64 3.18
CA TRP A 51 37.70 -19.72 2.76
C TRP A 51 36.89 -20.66 3.65
N LEU A 52 37.51 -21.75 4.12
CA LEU A 52 36.91 -22.70 5.04
C LEU A 52 36.80 -22.15 6.48
N SER A 53 37.67 -21.21 6.86
CA SER A 53 37.62 -20.54 8.16
C SER A 53 36.56 -19.44 8.25
N ILE A 54 35.95 -19.02 7.14
CA ILE A 54 34.91 -17.98 7.14
C ILE A 54 33.58 -18.57 7.64
N SER A 55 33.04 -17.99 8.71
CA SER A 55 31.69 -18.29 9.18
C SER A 55 30.63 -17.78 8.20
N ILE A 56 29.78 -18.68 7.68
CA ILE A 56 28.64 -18.29 6.84
C ILE A 56 27.58 -17.64 7.73
N LYS A 57 27.42 -16.32 7.60
CA LYS A 57 26.33 -15.60 8.27
C LYS A 57 25.02 -15.90 7.53
N LEU A 58 24.17 -16.71 8.13
CA LEU A 58 22.78 -16.86 7.72
C LEU A 58 22.10 -15.52 8.05
N GLY A 59 21.86 -14.71 7.01
CA GLY A 59 21.25 -13.41 7.19
C GLY A 59 19.83 -13.57 7.72
N ILE A 60 19.66 -13.45 9.04
CA ILE A 60 18.37 -13.08 9.62
C ILE A 60 18.07 -11.72 9.00
N GLN A 61 16.97 -11.63 8.27
CA GLN A 61 16.63 -10.45 7.49
C GLN A 61 16.63 -9.23 8.41
N THR A 62 17.62 -8.34 8.25
CA THR A 62 17.47 -6.98 8.74
C THR A 62 16.24 -6.39 8.04
N PRO A 63 15.34 -5.68 8.74
CA PRO A 63 14.16 -5.11 8.12
C PRO A 63 14.59 -4.30 6.89
N LYS A 64 13.96 -4.57 5.75
CA LYS A 64 14.20 -3.84 4.49
C LYS A 64 14.23 -2.34 4.83
N LYS A 65 15.28 -1.63 4.40
CA LYS A 65 15.25 -0.16 4.36
C LYS A 65 14.00 0.24 3.57
N GLU A 66 13.06 0.89 4.23
CA GLU A 66 11.85 1.45 3.63
C GLU A 66 12.28 2.58 2.68
N SER A 67 12.57 2.25 1.43
CA SER A 67 13.11 3.22 0.46
C SER A 67 12.04 4.08 -0.21
N ARG A 68 10.87 4.24 0.41
CA ARG A 68 9.86 5.22 -0.02
C ARG A 68 8.99 5.62 1.16
N GLN A 69 9.07 6.88 1.57
CA GLN A 69 8.16 7.46 2.56
C GLN A 69 6.72 7.19 2.15
N ILE A 70 5.98 6.47 3.00
CA ILE A 70 4.58 6.16 2.77
C ILE A 70 3.79 7.43 3.05
N LYS A 71 3.32 8.10 2.00
CA LYS A 71 2.38 9.22 2.14
C LYS A 71 1.10 8.74 2.81
N LYS A 72 0.50 9.59 3.66
CA LYS A 72 -0.82 9.34 4.23
C LYS A 72 -1.85 9.25 3.10
N PHE A 73 -2.94 8.52 3.33
CA PHE A 73 -3.97 8.29 2.30
C PHE A 73 -4.52 9.60 1.69
N CYS A 74 -4.73 10.62 2.53
CA CYS A 74 -5.22 11.93 2.11
C CYS A 74 -4.27 12.65 1.12
N ASP A 75 -2.97 12.42 1.25
CA ASP A 75 -1.92 13.10 0.47
C ASP A 75 -1.57 12.37 -0.84
N LEU A 76 -2.26 11.27 -1.13
CA LEU A 76 -2.07 10.51 -2.36
C LEU A 76 -2.79 11.17 -3.54
N SER A 77 -2.27 10.92 -4.74
CA SER A 77 -3.00 11.22 -5.97
C SER A 77 -4.25 10.34 -6.09
N GLU A 78 -5.27 10.83 -6.80
CA GLU A 78 -6.52 10.09 -7.01
C GLU A 78 -6.28 8.70 -7.63
N ARG A 79 -5.36 8.59 -8.60
CA ARG A 79 -4.99 7.29 -9.18
C ARG A 79 -4.44 6.32 -8.14
N SER A 80 -3.66 6.80 -7.18
CA SER A 80 -3.11 5.97 -6.11
C SER A 80 -4.18 5.58 -5.08
N LYS A 81 -5.10 6.50 -4.74
CA LYS A 81 -6.25 6.18 -3.88
C LYS A 81 -7.12 5.10 -4.53
N TRP A 82 -7.44 5.25 -5.82
CA TRP A 82 -8.27 4.31 -6.58
C TRP A 82 -7.68 2.89 -6.63
N ARG A 83 -6.36 2.78 -6.82
CA ARG A 83 -5.63 1.51 -6.76
C ARG A 83 -5.65 0.90 -5.37
N LYS A 84 -5.42 1.70 -4.32
CA LYS A 84 -5.41 1.21 -2.94
C LYS A 84 -6.78 0.77 -2.43
N THR A 85 -7.86 1.37 -2.91
CA THR A 85 -9.23 0.98 -2.56
C THR A 85 -9.84 -0.05 -3.51
N ASN A 86 -9.06 -0.60 -4.46
CA ASN A 86 -9.58 -1.55 -5.43
C ASN A 86 -10.10 -2.82 -4.77
N ASP A 87 -9.29 -3.43 -3.90
CA ASP A 87 -9.65 -4.70 -3.25
C ASP A 87 -10.93 -4.53 -2.42
N LEU A 88 -11.05 -3.40 -1.71
CA LEU A 88 -12.23 -3.06 -0.94
C LEU A 88 -13.49 -2.95 -1.82
N ARG A 89 -13.39 -2.32 -3.01
CA ARG A 89 -14.52 -2.14 -3.94
C ARG A 89 -14.91 -3.43 -4.68
N VAL A 90 -13.99 -4.39 -4.81
CA VAL A 90 -14.26 -5.67 -5.48
C VAL A 90 -14.84 -6.68 -4.51
N GLN A 91 -14.38 -6.69 -3.26
CA GLN A 91 -14.75 -7.73 -2.28
C GLN A 91 -16.00 -7.39 -1.47
N VAL A 92 -16.26 -6.11 -1.21
CA VAL A 92 -17.34 -5.69 -0.31
C VAL A 92 -18.52 -5.13 -1.11
N PRO A 93 -19.76 -5.59 -0.85
CA PRO A 93 -20.96 -5.03 -1.46
C PRO A 93 -21.12 -3.53 -1.22
N LEU A 94 -21.79 -2.85 -2.14
CA LEU A 94 -21.98 -1.39 -2.07
C LEU A 94 -22.78 -0.97 -0.82
N GLU A 95 -23.75 -1.78 -0.43
CA GLU A 95 -24.63 -1.56 0.72
C GLU A 95 -23.82 -1.53 2.03
N GLU A 96 -22.93 -2.51 2.21
CA GLU A 96 -22.04 -2.59 3.36
C GLU A 96 -21.04 -1.41 3.39
N LEU A 97 -20.47 -1.05 2.24
CA LEU A 97 -19.58 0.12 2.15
C LEU A 97 -20.30 1.41 2.51
N THR A 98 -21.54 1.56 2.05
CA THR A 98 -22.38 2.74 2.33
C THR A 98 -22.70 2.83 3.81
N TYR A 99 -23.09 1.72 4.43
CA TYR A 99 -23.37 1.67 5.86
C TYR A 99 -22.10 1.93 6.69
N ALA A 100 -20.96 1.37 6.31
CA ALA A 100 -19.68 1.61 6.97
C ALA A 100 -19.27 3.09 6.92
N VAL A 101 -19.47 3.75 5.77
CA VAL A 101 -19.24 5.20 5.63
C VAL A 101 -20.18 5.97 6.55
N HIS A 102 -21.48 5.65 6.56
CA HIS A 102 -22.46 6.29 7.43
C HIS A 102 -22.06 6.20 8.91
N MET A 103 -21.68 5.00 9.38
CA MET A 103 -21.27 4.78 10.76
C MET A 103 -19.95 5.48 11.11
N SER A 104 -18.99 5.48 10.18
CA SER A 104 -17.71 6.19 10.36
C SER A 104 -17.90 7.70 10.50
N GLN A 105 -18.79 8.30 9.70
CA GLN A 105 -19.10 9.72 9.78
C GLN A 105 -19.81 10.09 11.10
N ARG A 106 -20.74 9.24 11.58
CA ARG A 106 -21.36 9.44 12.90
C ARG A 106 -20.33 9.36 14.03
N ALA A 107 -19.45 8.36 14.00
CA ALA A 107 -18.40 8.21 15.01
C ALA A 107 -17.43 9.40 15.03
N ALA A 108 -17.18 10.02 13.88
CA ALA A 108 -16.39 11.24 13.77
C ALA A 108 -17.14 12.52 14.20
N GLY A 109 -18.41 12.42 14.61
CA GLY A 109 -19.25 13.56 15.01
C GLY A 109 -19.89 14.32 13.84
N HIS A 110 -19.78 13.81 12.61
CA HIS A 110 -20.34 14.42 11.39
C HIS A 110 -21.77 13.90 11.11
N ALA A 111 -22.68 14.15 12.04
CA ALA A 111 -24.06 13.65 11.99
C ALA A 111 -24.81 14.13 10.72
N ASP A 112 -24.67 15.40 10.36
CA ASP A 112 -25.33 15.97 9.17
C ASP A 112 -24.85 15.31 7.87
N VAL A 113 -23.54 15.07 7.76
CA VAL A 113 -22.95 14.38 6.60
C VAL A 113 -23.47 12.95 6.51
N SER A 114 -23.53 12.24 7.65
CA SER A 114 -24.11 10.89 7.74
C SER A 114 -25.56 10.88 7.25
N ASN A 115 -26.39 11.83 7.70
CA ASN A 115 -27.79 11.90 7.30
C ASN A 115 -27.94 12.18 5.80
N ILE A 116 -27.10 13.06 5.24
CA ILE A 116 -27.10 13.34 3.79
C ILE A 116 -26.72 12.10 2.99
N ILE A 117 -25.69 11.36 3.41
CA ILE A 117 -25.28 10.13 2.71
C ILE A 117 -26.44 9.13 2.72
N LYS A 118 -27.05 8.89 3.88
CA LYS A 118 -28.22 8.02 4.02
C LYS A 118 -29.36 8.43 3.09
N ASP A 119 -29.67 9.73 3.07
CA ASP A 119 -30.72 10.28 2.21
C ASP A 119 -30.41 10.09 0.72
N MET A 120 -29.15 10.21 0.32
CA MET A 120 -28.72 10.02 -1.07
C MET A 120 -28.71 8.56 -1.51
N THR A 121 -28.40 7.63 -0.61
CA THR A 121 -28.15 6.22 -0.95
C THR A 121 -29.33 5.30 -0.67
N GLU A 122 -30.08 5.50 0.42
CA GLU A 122 -31.08 4.53 0.90
C GLU A 122 -32.52 4.92 0.58
N THR A 123 -32.87 6.22 0.61
CA THR A 123 -34.29 6.62 0.59
C THR A 123 -34.90 6.65 -0.81
N THR A 124 -34.28 7.30 -1.79
CA THR A 124 -34.77 7.31 -3.19
C THR A 124 -33.69 7.79 -4.17
N PRO A 125 -33.52 7.14 -5.35
CA PRO A 125 -32.53 7.53 -6.35
C PRO A 125 -32.76 8.95 -6.92
N THR A 126 -33.99 9.46 -6.85
CA THR A 126 -34.34 10.83 -7.29
C THR A 126 -33.85 11.91 -6.32
N ARG A 127 -33.55 11.57 -5.06
CA ARG A 127 -33.14 12.55 -4.04
C ARG A 127 -31.78 13.16 -4.36
N ALA A 128 -30.82 12.35 -4.79
CA ALA A 128 -29.53 12.84 -5.29
C ALA A 128 -29.69 13.84 -6.44
N SER A 129 -30.63 13.58 -7.36
CA SER A 129 -30.94 14.50 -8.46
C SER A 129 -31.57 15.81 -7.97
N LYS A 130 -32.44 15.77 -6.95
CA LYS A 130 -32.99 16.97 -6.31
C LYS A 130 -31.90 17.80 -5.65
N PHE A 131 -30.99 17.19 -4.88
CA PHE A 131 -29.83 17.87 -4.30
C PHE A 131 -28.99 18.56 -5.39
N LYS A 132 -28.69 17.86 -6.49
CA LYS A 132 -27.95 18.44 -7.62
C LYS A 132 -28.65 19.67 -8.21
N LYS A 133 -29.98 19.62 -8.40
CA LYS A 133 -30.77 20.76 -8.89
C LYS A 133 -30.67 21.96 -7.95
N VAL A 134 -30.92 21.76 -6.66
CA VAL A 134 -30.85 22.84 -5.65
C VAL A 134 -29.46 23.47 -5.62
N ILE A 135 -28.39 22.66 -5.60
CA ILE A 135 -27.01 23.16 -5.61
C ILE A 135 -26.72 23.97 -6.89
N SER A 136 -27.20 23.51 -8.05
CA SER A 136 -27.01 24.22 -9.32
C SER A 136 -27.76 25.56 -9.37
N SER A 137 -29.00 25.61 -8.87
CA SER A 137 -29.80 26.84 -8.78
C SER A 137 -29.16 27.84 -7.82
N ALA A 138 -28.74 27.40 -6.64
CA ALA A 138 -28.05 28.25 -5.68
C ALA A 138 -26.73 28.82 -6.23
N LYS A 139 -25.96 28.03 -7.00
CA LYS A 139 -24.77 28.53 -7.71
C LYS A 139 -25.13 29.61 -8.73
N LYS A 140 -26.20 29.41 -9.52
CA LYS A 140 -26.69 30.38 -10.50
C LYS A 140 -27.14 31.68 -9.84
N GLU A 141 -27.91 31.60 -8.76
CA GLU A 141 -28.34 32.77 -7.99
C GLU A 141 -27.17 33.55 -7.37
N ASN A 142 -26.17 32.85 -6.84
CA ASN A 142 -24.96 33.49 -6.30
C ASN A 142 -24.13 34.18 -7.39
N LEU A 143 -24.06 33.59 -8.60
CA LEU A 143 -23.44 34.25 -9.75
C LEU A 143 -24.20 35.51 -10.14
N ILE A 144 -25.54 35.43 -10.23
CA ILE A 144 -26.39 36.59 -10.53
C ILE A 144 -26.16 37.69 -9.49
N LYS A 145 -26.27 37.41 -8.19
CA LYS A 145 -26.03 38.41 -7.12
C LYS A 145 -24.65 39.06 -7.21
N LYS A 146 -23.58 38.30 -7.50
CA LYS A 146 -22.23 38.84 -7.71
C LYS A 146 -22.14 39.80 -8.90
N HIS A 147 -22.91 39.56 -9.95
CA HIS A 147 -22.95 40.42 -11.14
C HIS A 147 -23.89 41.62 -10.96
N THR A 148 -25.03 41.47 -10.29
CA THR A 148 -26.00 42.55 -10.06
C THR A 148 -25.47 43.63 -9.10
N ILE A 149 -24.65 43.26 -8.11
CA ILE A 149 -24.04 44.24 -7.17
C ILE A 149 -23.02 45.15 -7.88
N ARG A 150 -22.42 44.72 -9.01
CA ARG A 150 -21.51 45.56 -9.80
C ARG A 150 -22.21 46.54 -10.75
N GLY A 151 -23.53 46.49 -10.87
CA GLY A 151 -24.32 47.32 -11.78
C GLY A 151 -24.99 48.54 -11.16
N ILE A 152 -24.92 48.72 -9.83
CA ILE A 152 -25.51 49.87 -9.12
C ILE A 152 -24.36 50.80 -8.68
N GLY A 153 -23.64 51.31 -9.66
CA GLY A 153 -22.63 52.35 -9.48
C GLY A 153 -22.74 53.33 -10.63
N ASN A 154 -23.22 54.53 -10.33
CA ASN A 154 -23.28 55.72 -11.18
C ASN A 154 -24.44 55.82 -12.18
N PHE A 155 -25.61 56.24 -11.67
CA PHE A 155 -26.54 57.09 -12.41
C PHE A 155 -26.98 58.26 -11.51
N ARG A 156 -26.11 59.26 -11.39
CA ARG A 156 -26.49 60.63 -11.00
C ARG A 156 -25.43 61.58 -11.55
N GLY A 157 -25.79 62.34 -12.56
CA GLY A 157 -24.98 63.38 -13.17
C GLY A 157 -25.58 63.81 -14.50
N GLY A 158 -26.28 64.95 -14.49
CA GLY A 158 -26.97 65.56 -15.63
C GLY A 158 -28.21 66.28 -15.17
#